data_AF-A0A397GQ08-F1
#
_entry.id   AF-A0A397GQ08-F1
#
_cell.length_a   1.000
_cell.length_b   1.000
_cell.length_c   1.000
_cell.angle_alpha   90.00
_cell.angle_beta   90.00
_cell.angle_gamma   90.00
#
_symmetry.space_group_name_H-M   'P 1'
#
loop_
_entity.id
_entity.type
_entity.pdbx_description
1 polymer ?
#
loop_
_entity_poly.entity_id
_entity_poly.type
_entity_poly.pdbx_seq_one_letter_code
_entity_poly.pdbx_strand_id
1 'polypeptide(L)'
;MKTIRRKAIIKRRVTEELHKTPTALIYTSKLFEFKLLEASIFFEQQKKNPDLTENMIKGFAKFLECLDSFFDMLDIISAEDCRIKIFGSVTLKNINILRATNKFQNRPWFSNIAIAMDNTELFKYQSDNGTCYAQTLLITEVILPNKSSFHLALVQWYDFKSKKTPFVYDCPLLKLVEIYNFIEIEAIEKIVHIVPRFDTKDEYFGLRSGVVAGDSVSELRFSYGGGWLNGGRQDLTDRLKRKLIPKLWGI
;
A
#
# COMPACT_ATOMS: atom_id res chain seq x y z
N MET A 1 -16.69 -13.37 13.01
CA MET A 1 -15.63 -13.25 11.97
C MET A 1 -14.31 -13.13 12.73
N LYS A 2 -13.39 -14.09 12.60
CA LYS A 2 -12.19 -14.16 13.46
C LYS A 2 -11.19 -13.05 13.07
N THR A 3 -11.19 -11.94 13.80
CA THR A 3 -10.32 -10.77 13.61
C THR A 3 -8.88 -11.01 14.10
N ILE A 4 -8.33 -12.22 13.93
CA ILE A 4 -7.06 -12.59 14.56
C ILE A 4 -5.90 -12.62 13.54
N ARG A 5 -5.15 -11.51 13.61
CA ARG A 5 -3.68 -11.41 13.72
C ARG A 5 -2.84 -11.42 12.44
N ARG A 6 -2.98 -10.32 11.69
CA ARG A 6 -1.84 -9.59 11.04
C ARG A 6 -0.65 -9.32 12.00
N LYS A 7 -0.82 -9.60 13.30
CA LYS A 7 0.27 -9.69 14.28
C LYS A 7 1.41 -10.62 13.83
N ALA A 8 1.16 -11.65 13.02
CA ALA A 8 2.21 -12.54 12.54
C ALA A 8 3.18 -11.88 11.54
N ILE A 9 2.68 -11.02 10.64
CA ILE A 9 3.50 -10.30 9.65
C ILE A 9 4.52 -9.40 10.35
N ILE A 10 4.07 -8.69 11.39
CA ILE A 10 4.92 -7.79 12.20
C ILE A 10 5.78 -8.58 13.20
N LYS A 11 5.23 -9.60 13.91
CA LYS A 11 6.02 -10.42 14.85
C LYS A 11 7.16 -11.20 14.18
N ARG A 12 6.97 -11.70 12.96
CA ARG A 12 8.00 -12.47 12.26
C ARG A 12 9.22 -11.60 11.96
N ARG A 13 9.05 -10.34 11.54
CA ARG A 13 10.18 -9.45 11.24
C ARG A 13 10.94 -9.04 12.49
N VAL A 14 10.27 -8.73 13.61
CA VAL A 14 10.93 -8.53 14.91
C VAL A 14 11.80 -9.74 15.30
N THR A 15 11.35 -10.95 14.96
CA THR A 15 12.08 -12.20 15.26
C THR A 15 13.19 -12.49 14.24
N GLU A 16 13.00 -12.15 12.96
CA GLU A 16 14.01 -12.28 11.89
C GLU A 16 15.08 -11.17 11.92
N GLU A 17 14.76 -10.01 12.50
CA GLU A 17 15.62 -8.81 12.62
C GLU A 17 16.67 -8.88 13.72
N LEU A 18 16.70 -9.93 14.55
CA LEU A 18 17.89 -10.18 15.38
C LEU A 18 19.17 -10.38 14.53
N HIS A 19 19.04 -10.58 13.20
CA HIS A 19 20.14 -10.98 12.32
C HIS A 19 20.30 -10.20 11.00
N LYS A 20 19.64 -9.05 10.78
CA LYS A 20 19.87 -8.22 9.58
C LYS A 20 20.14 -6.75 9.90
N THR A 21 21.22 -6.22 9.32
CA THR A 21 21.60 -4.80 9.41
C THR A 21 20.52 -3.94 8.74
N PRO A 22 19.99 -2.89 9.42
CA PRO A 22 19.04 -1.96 8.83
C PRO A 22 19.65 -1.35 7.56
N THR A 23 18.95 -1.47 6.43
CA THR A 23 19.42 -0.85 5.19
C THR A 23 18.98 0.61 5.19
N ALA A 24 19.88 1.53 4.82
CA ALA A 24 19.60 2.96 4.88
C ALA A 24 18.37 3.33 4.02
N LEU A 25 17.29 3.76 4.69
CA LEU A 25 16.13 4.35 4.04
C LEU A 25 16.41 5.83 3.78
N ILE A 26 16.17 6.28 2.54
CA ILE A 26 16.35 7.68 2.17
C ILE A 26 14.97 8.34 2.12
N TYR A 27 14.67 9.13 3.15
CA TYR A 27 13.43 9.91 3.20
C TYR A 27 13.55 11.16 2.35
N THR A 28 12.48 11.46 1.62
CA THR A 28 12.36 12.68 0.82
C THR A 28 11.05 13.38 1.16
N SER A 29 11.08 14.71 1.21
CA SER A 29 9.92 15.56 1.49
C SER A 29 9.28 15.32 2.87
N LYS A 30 9.93 15.76 3.95
CA LYS A 30 9.31 15.81 5.29
C LYS A 30 8.08 16.74 5.23
N LEU A 31 6.91 16.20 5.52
CA LEU A 31 5.64 16.93 5.49
C LEU A 31 5.32 17.52 6.87
N PHE A 32 5.46 16.71 7.91
CA PHE A 32 5.07 17.09 9.28
C PHE A 32 6.02 16.50 10.31
N GLU A 33 6.11 17.17 11.46
CA GLU A 33 6.84 16.71 12.64
C GLU A 33 6.13 17.21 13.90
N PHE A 34 5.81 16.31 14.82
CA PHE A 34 5.07 16.61 16.05
C PHE A 34 5.35 15.56 17.14
N LYS A 35 5.01 15.85 18.38
CA LYS A 35 5.06 14.88 19.48
C LYS A 35 3.79 14.02 19.49
N LEU A 36 3.91 12.74 19.87
CA LEU A 36 2.76 11.83 19.94
C LEU A 36 1.65 12.37 20.85
N LEU A 37 1.98 13.01 21.98
CA LEU A 37 1.02 13.66 22.88
C LEU A 37 0.20 14.77 22.21
N GLU A 38 0.75 15.42 21.18
CA GLU A 38 0.12 16.50 20.43
C GLU A 38 -0.62 16.00 19.19
N ALA A 39 -0.54 14.70 18.87
CA ALA A 39 -1.03 14.13 17.62
C ALA A 39 -2.54 14.33 17.43
N SER A 40 -3.35 14.16 18.48
CA SER A 40 -4.80 14.35 18.43
C SER A 40 -5.16 15.79 18.04
N ILE A 41 -4.55 16.77 18.70
CA ILE A 41 -4.73 18.20 18.41
C ILE A 41 -4.26 18.50 16.99
N PHE A 42 -3.10 17.99 16.60
CA PHE A 42 -2.54 18.17 15.27
C PHE A 42 -3.49 17.66 14.18
N PHE A 43 -4.05 16.45 14.32
CA PHE A 43 -4.97 15.88 13.34
C PHE A 43 -6.27 16.67 13.22
N GLU A 44 -6.83 17.17 14.34
CA GLU A 44 -8.02 18.03 14.30
C GLU A 44 -7.76 19.36 13.58
N GLN A 45 -6.57 19.95 13.75
CA GLN A 45 -6.17 21.14 13.01
C GLN A 45 -6.05 20.84 11.51
N GLN A 46 -5.45 19.71 11.16
CA GLN A 46 -5.28 19.30 9.77
C GLN A 46 -6.62 19.07 9.05
N LYS A 47 -7.68 18.61 9.70
CA LYS A 47 -9.00 18.44 9.05
C LYS A 47 -9.55 19.72 8.40
N LYS A 48 -9.13 20.90 8.85
CA LYS A 48 -9.56 22.20 8.29
C LYS A 48 -8.77 22.59 7.03
N ASN A 49 -7.72 21.85 6.69
CA ASN A 49 -6.86 22.14 5.57
C ASN A 49 -7.50 21.65 4.25
N PRO A 50 -7.88 22.55 3.32
CA PRO A 50 -8.53 22.17 2.06
C PRO A 50 -7.61 21.39 1.11
N ASP A 51 -6.29 21.43 1.32
CA ASP A 51 -5.31 20.75 0.47
C ASP A 51 -5.09 19.27 0.83
N LEU A 52 -5.77 18.76 1.86
CA LEU A 52 -5.65 17.35 2.24
C LEU A 52 -6.51 16.46 1.38
N THR A 53 -5.90 15.35 0.97
CA THR A 53 -6.57 14.32 0.20
C THR A 53 -7.38 13.41 1.12
N GLU A 54 -8.40 12.77 0.57
CA GLU A 54 -9.20 11.77 1.29
C GLU A 54 -8.33 10.67 1.92
N ASN A 55 -7.28 10.24 1.24
CA ASN A 55 -6.34 9.23 1.73
C ASN A 55 -5.58 9.70 2.98
N MET A 56 -5.11 10.95 3.01
CA MET A 56 -4.44 11.50 4.20
C MET A 56 -5.42 11.70 5.34
N ILE A 57 -6.64 12.15 5.05
CA ILE A 57 -7.71 12.30 6.07
C ILE A 57 -8.03 10.94 6.71
N LYS A 58 -8.22 9.89 5.89
CA LYS A 58 -8.37 8.50 6.38
C LYS A 58 -7.16 8.06 7.19
N GLY A 59 -5.97 8.40 6.72
CA GLY A 59 -4.72 8.11 7.41
C GLY A 59 -4.66 8.73 8.80
N PHE A 60 -4.95 10.03 8.93
CA PHE A 60 -4.96 10.73 10.22
C PHE A 60 -6.05 10.19 11.15
N ALA A 61 -7.24 9.90 10.63
CA ALA A 61 -8.34 9.33 11.42
C ALA A 61 -7.99 7.95 12.01
N LYS A 62 -7.16 7.15 11.32
CA LYS A 62 -6.75 5.80 11.75
C LYS A 62 -5.38 5.73 12.39
N PHE A 63 -4.64 6.84 12.45
CA PHE A 63 -3.24 6.86 12.85
C PHE A 63 -3.04 6.35 14.28
N LEU A 64 -3.72 6.94 15.27
CA LEU A 64 -3.53 6.58 16.69
C LEU A 64 -3.97 5.13 16.97
N GLU A 65 -5.16 4.75 16.50
CA GLU A 65 -5.69 3.38 16.63
C GLU A 65 -4.70 2.33 16.07
N CYS A 66 -4.12 2.60 14.91
CA CYS A 66 -3.16 1.69 14.29
C CYS A 66 -1.82 1.67 15.03
N LEU A 67 -1.38 2.83 15.57
CA LEU A 67 -0.11 2.94 16.29
C LEU A 67 -0.18 2.21 17.64
N ASP A 68 -1.29 2.38 18.37
CA ASP A 68 -1.54 1.67 19.62
C ASP A 68 -1.54 0.15 19.38
N SER A 69 -2.26 -0.31 18.34
CA SER A 69 -2.24 -1.73 17.96
C SER A 69 -0.84 -2.24 17.55
N PHE A 70 0.04 -1.36 17.06
CA PHE A 70 1.42 -1.70 16.72
C PHE A 70 2.29 -1.80 17.98
N PHE A 71 2.18 -0.83 18.90
CA PHE A 71 2.89 -0.85 20.19
C PHE A 71 2.48 -2.01 21.09
N ASP A 72 1.18 -2.31 21.17
CA ASP A 72 0.63 -3.48 21.87
C ASP A 72 1.18 -4.82 21.34
N MET A 73 1.65 -4.82 20.10
CA MET A 73 2.20 -6.01 19.47
C MET A 73 3.67 -6.24 19.81
N LEU A 74 4.40 -5.14 20.01
CA LEU A 74 5.80 -5.10 20.38
C LEU A 74 6.00 -5.06 21.91
N ASP A 75 4.91 -5.14 22.68
CA ASP A 75 4.90 -5.01 24.14
C ASP A 75 5.62 -3.72 24.61
N ILE A 76 5.42 -2.61 23.88
CA ILE A 76 6.00 -1.30 24.21
C ILE A 76 5.12 -0.63 25.28
N ILE A 77 5.67 -0.50 26.48
CA ILE A 77 4.93 -0.09 27.69
C ILE A 77 4.83 1.45 27.84
N SER A 78 5.76 2.23 27.27
CA SER A 78 5.71 3.70 27.31
C SER A 78 6.18 4.35 26.02
N ALA A 79 5.39 5.34 25.58
CA ALA A 79 5.60 6.17 24.40
C ALA A 79 5.56 7.68 24.73
N GLU A 80 5.76 8.04 26.01
CA GLU A 80 5.48 9.39 26.54
C GLU A 80 6.27 10.52 25.85
N ASP A 81 7.43 10.24 25.25
CA ASP A 81 8.23 11.22 24.49
C ASP A 81 8.44 10.84 23.01
N CYS A 82 7.54 10.04 22.43
CA CYS A 82 7.64 9.66 21.03
C CYS A 82 7.50 10.88 20.10
N ARG A 83 8.46 11.05 19.20
CA ARG A 83 8.40 12.05 18.11
C ARG A 83 7.98 11.37 16.82
N ILE A 84 7.04 11.96 16.12
CA ILE A 84 6.50 11.45 14.87
C ILE A 84 6.94 12.38 13.75
N LYS A 85 7.49 11.81 12.68
CA LYS A 85 7.74 12.51 11.42
C LYS A 85 6.96 11.84 10.31
N ILE A 86 6.23 12.62 9.53
CA ILE A 86 5.48 12.15 8.35
C ILE A 86 6.19 12.64 7.10
N PHE A 87 6.39 11.74 6.13
CA PHE A 87 7.10 12.00 4.89
C PHE A 87 6.19 11.79 3.68
N GLY A 88 6.48 12.53 2.61
CA GLY A 88 5.80 12.39 1.33
C GLY A 88 6.34 11.25 0.47
N SER A 89 7.61 10.88 0.67
CA SER A 89 8.20 9.71 0.01
C SER A 89 9.41 9.12 0.73
N VAL A 90 9.70 7.86 0.43
CA VAL A 90 10.88 7.13 0.89
C VAL A 90 11.41 6.23 -0.22
N THR A 91 12.73 6.19 -0.39
CA THR A 91 13.38 5.28 -1.33
C THR A 91 13.62 3.94 -0.64
N LEU A 92 13.11 2.86 -1.24
CA LEU A 92 13.23 1.48 -0.78
C LEU A 92 14.57 0.87 -1.24
N LYS A 93 14.91 -0.32 -0.71
CA LYS A 93 16.18 -1.04 -0.99
C LYS A 93 16.38 -1.35 -2.49
N ASN A 94 15.30 -1.53 -3.23
CA ASN A 94 15.29 -1.78 -4.67
C ASN A 94 15.28 -0.49 -5.51
N ILE A 95 15.60 0.66 -4.92
CA ILE A 95 15.63 2.00 -5.55
C ILE A 95 14.23 2.51 -5.93
N ASN A 96 13.17 1.71 -5.72
CA ASN A 96 11.81 2.16 -5.95
C ASN A 96 11.39 3.19 -4.90
N ILE A 97 10.63 4.20 -5.32
CA ILE A 97 10.20 5.30 -4.45
C ILE A 97 8.76 5.05 -4.02
N LEU A 98 8.57 4.79 -2.73
CA LEU A 98 7.25 4.77 -2.11
C LEU A 98 6.77 6.22 -1.92
N ARG A 99 5.54 6.52 -2.34
CA ARG A 99 4.97 7.88 -2.27
C ARG A 99 3.64 7.86 -1.53
N ALA A 100 3.45 8.86 -0.68
CA ALA A 100 2.19 9.15 0.02
C ALA A 100 2.10 10.67 0.22
N THR A 101 1.75 11.39 -0.86
CA THR A 101 1.75 12.85 -0.86
C THR A 101 0.55 13.41 -1.60
N ASN A 102 0.09 14.59 -1.19
CA ASN A 102 -1.03 15.31 -1.79
C ASN A 102 -0.64 16.14 -3.02
N LYS A 103 0.63 16.56 -3.15
CA LYS A 103 1.09 17.53 -4.16
C LYS A 103 2.31 17.04 -4.94
N PHE A 104 2.24 15.87 -5.56
CA PHE A 104 3.24 15.45 -6.55
C PHE A 104 2.84 15.95 -7.94
N GLN A 105 3.58 16.91 -8.50
CA GLN A 105 3.25 17.53 -9.79
C GLN A 105 1.78 18.06 -9.84
N ASN A 106 1.35 18.74 -8.77
CA ASN A 106 -0.02 19.24 -8.59
C ASN A 106 -1.12 18.16 -8.51
N ARG A 107 -0.73 16.90 -8.29
CA ARG A 107 -1.67 15.79 -8.12
C ARG A 107 -1.33 14.93 -6.89
N PRO A 108 -2.34 14.32 -6.25
CA PRO A 108 -2.09 13.36 -5.20
C PRO A 108 -1.45 12.09 -5.75
N TRP A 109 -0.47 11.53 -5.03
CA TRP A 109 0.16 10.26 -5.37
C TRP A 109 0.32 9.38 -4.12
N PHE A 110 -0.38 8.25 -4.15
CA PHE A 110 -0.35 7.23 -3.10
C PHE A 110 -0.02 5.89 -3.75
N SER A 111 1.14 5.33 -3.40
CA SER A 111 1.62 4.06 -3.96
C SER A 111 0.78 2.89 -3.46
N ASN A 112 0.55 1.92 -4.34
CA ASN A 112 0.09 0.59 -3.93
C ASN A 112 1.30 -0.33 -3.79
N ILE A 113 1.22 -1.25 -2.85
CA ILE A 113 2.32 -2.11 -2.45
C ILE A 113 1.87 -3.57 -2.39
N ALA A 114 2.83 -4.46 -2.64
CA ALA A 114 2.70 -5.88 -2.42
C ALA A 114 3.55 -6.29 -1.21
N ILE A 115 2.97 -7.16 -0.40
CA ILE A 115 3.55 -7.65 0.85
C ILE A 115 3.45 -9.17 0.82
N ALA A 116 4.57 -9.85 1.01
CA ALA A 116 4.59 -11.30 1.15
C ALA A 116 3.98 -11.70 2.51
N MET A 117 3.01 -12.60 2.49
CA MET A 117 2.45 -13.22 3.69
C MET A 117 3.46 -14.17 4.33
N ASP A 118 3.30 -14.38 5.63
CA ASP A 118 3.98 -15.48 6.32
C ASP A 118 3.46 -16.84 5.83
N ASN A 119 4.37 -17.75 5.51
CA ASN A 119 4.08 -19.13 5.10
C ASN A 119 3.21 -19.87 6.14
N THR A 120 3.34 -19.55 7.43
CA THR A 120 2.51 -20.16 8.49
C THR A 120 1.04 -19.74 8.44
N GLU A 121 0.76 -18.60 7.80
CA GLU A 121 -0.57 -18.01 7.69
C GLU A 121 -1.14 -18.05 6.27
N LEU A 122 -0.36 -18.55 5.30
CA LEU A 122 -0.70 -18.65 3.89
C LEU A 122 -2.06 -19.33 3.65
N PHE A 123 -2.37 -20.37 4.43
CA PHE A 123 -3.60 -21.16 4.29
C PHE A 123 -4.80 -20.58 5.05
N LYS A 124 -4.59 -19.55 5.89
CA LYS A 124 -5.67 -18.92 6.67
C LYS A 124 -6.42 -17.85 5.86
N TYR A 125 -5.81 -17.36 4.78
CA TYR A 125 -6.30 -16.23 4.01
C TYR A 125 -6.19 -16.49 2.51
N GLN A 126 -7.06 -15.83 1.74
CA GLN A 126 -6.94 -15.84 0.29
C GLN A 126 -5.87 -14.82 -0.11
N SER A 127 -4.83 -15.29 -0.80
CA SER A 127 -3.69 -14.49 -1.25
C SER A 127 -3.44 -14.72 -2.74
N ASP A 128 -2.74 -13.79 -3.40
CA ASP A 128 -2.19 -14.06 -4.73
C ASP A 128 -0.86 -14.79 -4.58
N ASN A 129 -0.92 -16.13 -4.45
CA ASN A 129 0.26 -16.97 -4.27
C ASN A 129 1.16 -16.50 -3.10
N GLY A 130 0.54 -16.19 -1.97
CA GLY A 130 1.24 -15.65 -0.80
C GLY A 130 1.48 -14.14 -0.83
N THR A 131 1.01 -13.42 -1.84
CA THR A 131 1.08 -11.95 -1.88
C THR A 131 -0.22 -11.30 -1.44
N CYS A 132 -0.13 -10.31 -0.56
CA CYS A 132 -1.18 -9.35 -0.25
C CYS A 132 -0.94 -8.02 -0.95
N TYR A 133 -2.03 -7.25 -1.12
CA TYR A 133 -1.96 -5.90 -1.65
C TYR A 133 -2.49 -4.88 -0.64
N ALA A 134 -1.85 -3.71 -0.60
CA ALA A 134 -2.32 -2.59 0.21
C ALA A 134 -2.03 -1.26 -0.49
N GLN A 135 -2.82 -0.24 -0.18
CA GLN A 135 -2.57 1.15 -0.55
C GLN A 135 -1.91 1.87 0.62
N THR A 136 -0.81 2.58 0.35
CA THR A 136 -0.16 3.41 1.37
C THR A 136 -0.95 4.70 1.58
N LEU A 137 -1.23 5.06 2.83
CA LEU A 137 -1.90 6.30 3.21
C LEU A 137 -0.92 7.33 3.78
N LEU A 138 -0.01 6.90 4.65
CA LEU A 138 1.00 7.76 5.28
C LEU A 138 2.33 7.00 5.41
N ILE A 139 3.43 7.73 5.29
CA ILE A 139 4.79 7.24 5.55
C ILE A 139 5.27 7.95 6.80
N THR A 140 5.65 7.21 7.83
CA THR A 140 5.99 7.78 9.13
C THR A 140 7.25 7.16 9.72
N GLU A 141 8.06 8.00 10.36
CA GLU A 141 9.10 7.58 11.28
C GLU A 141 8.61 7.87 12.70
N VAL A 142 8.61 6.84 13.54
CA VAL A 142 8.26 6.95 14.96
C VAL A 142 9.55 6.81 15.75
N ILE A 143 9.99 7.91 16.35
CA ILE A 143 11.24 8.01 17.09
C ILE A 143 10.92 7.87 18.57
N LEU A 144 11.37 6.76 19.17
CA LEU A 144 11.28 6.56 20.60
C LEU A 144 12.49 7.19 21.31
N PRO A 145 12.31 7.68 22.54
CA PRO A 145 13.44 8.09 23.36
C PRO A 145 14.35 6.88 23.63
N ASN A 146 15.65 7.05 23.43
CA ASN A 146 16.70 6.07 23.77
C ASN A 146 16.60 4.70 23.07
N LYS A 147 15.83 4.58 21.97
CA LYS A 147 15.69 3.37 21.14
C LYS A 147 15.81 3.70 19.66
N SER A 148 15.89 2.67 18.81
CA SER A 148 15.79 2.81 17.37
C SER A 148 14.45 3.40 16.96
N SER A 149 14.43 4.14 15.86
CA SER A 149 13.18 4.60 15.26
C SER A 149 12.50 3.47 14.48
N PHE A 150 11.18 3.47 14.48
CA PHE A 150 10.38 2.60 13.62
C PHE A 150 10.06 3.31 12.33
N HIS A 151 10.36 2.66 11.22
CA HIS A 151 10.12 3.14 9.88
C HIS A 151 8.87 2.47 9.32
N LEU A 152 7.73 3.15 9.42
CA LEU A 152 6.41 2.55 9.21
C LEU A 152 5.66 3.19 8.04
N ALA A 153 4.80 2.40 7.42
CA ALA A 153 3.78 2.86 6.49
C ALA A 153 2.40 2.52 7.06
N LEU A 154 1.52 3.51 7.14
CA LEU A 154 0.09 3.26 7.39
C LEU A 154 -0.55 2.84 6.09
N VAL A 155 -1.19 1.68 6.07
CA VAL A 155 -1.73 1.10 4.84
C VAL A 155 -3.19 0.71 5.00
N GLN A 156 -3.95 0.85 3.90
CA GLN A 156 -5.30 0.30 3.75
C GLN A 156 -5.23 -0.95 2.87
N TRP A 157 -5.87 -2.03 3.30
CA TRP A 157 -5.73 -3.32 2.62
C TRP A 157 -6.71 -3.49 1.47
N TYR A 158 -6.28 -4.26 0.47
CA TYR A 158 -7.17 -4.84 -0.53
C TYR A 158 -7.49 -6.29 -0.16
N ASP A 159 -8.71 -6.70 -0.47
CA ASP A 159 -9.17 -8.09 -0.37
C ASP A 159 -9.66 -8.55 -1.74
N PHE A 160 -9.69 -9.86 -1.98
CA PHE A 160 -10.29 -10.39 -3.20
C PHE A 160 -11.79 -10.09 -3.21
N LYS A 161 -12.29 -9.61 -4.35
CA LYS A 161 -13.72 -9.34 -4.51
C LYS A 161 -14.55 -10.62 -4.39
N SER A 162 -14.04 -11.71 -4.94
CA SER A 162 -14.71 -13.01 -5.01
C SER A 162 -13.74 -14.15 -4.70
N LYS A 163 -14.19 -15.08 -3.86
CA LYS A 163 -13.44 -16.32 -3.59
C LYS A 163 -13.49 -17.29 -4.77
N LYS A 164 -14.61 -17.32 -5.49
CA LYS A 164 -14.85 -18.25 -6.61
C LYS A 164 -14.16 -17.78 -7.89
N THR A 165 -14.11 -16.48 -8.10
CA THR A 165 -13.52 -15.84 -9.29
C THR A 165 -12.52 -14.76 -8.87
N PRO A 166 -11.39 -15.15 -8.25
CA PRO A 166 -10.40 -14.20 -7.77
C PRO A 166 -9.62 -13.50 -8.88
N PHE A 167 -9.57 -14.09 -10.06
CA PHE A 167 -8.85 -13.56 -11.21
C PHE A 167 -9.80 -13.32 -12.37
N VAL A 168 -9.60 -12.20 -13.05
CA VAL A 168 -10.28 -11.85 -14.30
C VAL A 168 -9.20 -11.32 -15.23
N TYR A 169 -9.10 -11.89 -16.45
CA TYR A 169 -8.00 -11.59 -17.40
C TYR A 169 -6.61 -11.80 -16.78
N ASP A 170 -6.44 -12.87 -16.01
CA ASP A 170 -5.21 -13.20 -15.27
C ASP A 170 -4.75 -12.11 -14.27
N CYS A 171 -5.60 -11.12 -13.99
CA CYS A 171 -5.37 -10.07 -13.00
C CYS A 171 -6.21 -10.36 -11.75
N PRO A 172 -5.64 -10.24 -10.53
CA PRO A 172 -6.42 -10.32 -9.30
C PRO A 172 -7.50 -9.23 -9.27
N LEU A 173 -8.75 -9.65 -9.03
CA LEU A 173 -9.89 -8.77 -8.84
C LEU A 173 -10.03 -8.45 -7.36
N LEU A 174 -9.78 -7.19 -7.03
CA LEU A 174 -9.64 -6.68 -5.68
C LEU A 174 -10.76 -5.70 -5.32
N LYS A 175 -11.00 -5.55 -4.02
CA LYS A 175 -11.80 -4.49 -3.42
C LYS A 175 -11.00 -3.87 -2.28
N LEU A 176 -11.15 -2.57 -2.07
CA LEU A 176 -10.58 -1.90 -0.92
C LEU A 176 -11.42 -2.23 0.32
N VAL A 177 -10.79 -2.56 1.44
CA VAL A 177 -11.49 -2.86 2.70
C VAL A 177 -11.15 -1.84 3.77
N GLU A 178 -12.06 -1.61 4.70
CA GLU A 178 -11.88 -0.68 5.84
C GLU A 178 -11.02 -1.29 6.95
N ILE A 179 -9.89 -1.88 6.56
CA ILE A 179 -8.93 -2.42 7.51
C ILE A 179 -7.61 -1.71 7.28
N TYR A 180 -7.05 -1.19 8.37
CA TYR A 180 -5.88 -0.34 8.37
C TYR A 180 -4.87 -0.87 9.38
N ASN A 181 -3.59 -0.82 9.04
CA ASN A 181 -2.52 -1.16 9.98
C ASN A 181 -1.25 -0.38 9.64
N PHE A 182 -0.40 -0.21 10.63
CA PHE A 182 1.02 0.03 10.36
C PHE A 182 1.71 -1.25 9.96
N ILE A 183 2.60 -1.12 8.99
CA ILE A 183 3.59 -2.13 8.63
C ILE A 183 4.96 -1.44 8.61
N GLU A 184 6.01 -2.21 8.85
CA GLU A 184 7.36 -1.71 8.61
C GLU A 184 7.59 -1.55 7.10
N ILE A 185 8.26 -0.46 6.72
CA ILE A 185 8.61 -0.18 5.32
C ILE A 185 9.46 -1.31 4.75
N GLU A 186 10.27 -1.96 5.58
CA GLU A 186 11.07 -3.12 5.19
C GLU A 186 10.24 -4.35 4.80
N ALA A 187 8.98 -4.46 5.26
CA ALA A 187 8.08 -5.56 4.91
C ALA A 187 7.53 -5.44 3.48
N ILE A 188 7.71 -4.29 2.83
CA ILE A 188 7.25 -4.04 1.46
C ILE A 188 8.17 -4.78 0.50
N GLU A 189 7.61 -5.71 -0.28
CA GLU A 189 8.37 -6.47 -1.28
C GLU A 189 8.56 -5.62 -2.55
N LYS A 190 7.48 -5.02 -3.05
CA LYS A 190 7.48 -4.21 -4.26
C LYS A 190 6.32 -3.22 -4.29
N ILE A 191 6.51 -2.16 -5.07
CA ILE A 191 5.44 -1.25 -5.47
C ILE A 191 4.69 -1.89 -6.64
N VAL A 192 3.37 -1.83 -6.61
CA VAL A 192 2.50 -2.41 -7.64
C VAL A 192 1.57 -1.36 -8.22
N HIS A 193 1.06 -1.62 -9.42
CA HIS A 193 0.03 -0.81 -10.04
C HIS A 193 -1.32 -1.48 -9.84
N ILE A 194 -2.24 -0.77 -9.18
CA ILE A 194 -3.62 -1.22 -8.98
C ILE A 194 -4.52 -0.17 -9.64
N VAL A 195 -5.34 -0.61 -10.58
CA VAL A 195 -6.20 0.26 -11.38
C VAL A 195 -7.66 0.01 -11.06
N PRO A 196 -8.50 1.05 -10.89
CA PRO A 196 -9.94 0.85 -10.73
C PRO A 196 -10.52 0.25 -12.01
N ARG A 197 -11.47 -0.66 -11.86
CA ARG A 197 -12.24 -1.21 -12.96
C ARG A 197 -13.29 -0.19 -13.40
N PHE A 198 -13.36 0.03 -14.72
CA PHE A 198 -14.32 0.95 -15.33
C PHE A 198 -15.77 0.49 -15.08
N ASP A 199 -16.69 1.44 -14.88
CA ASP A 199 -18.13 1.25 -14.61
C ASP A 199 -18.52 0.51 -13.31
N THR A 200 -17.55 0.15 -12.47
CA THR A 200 -17.81 -0.55 -11.20
C THR A 200 -17.26 0.24 -10.03
N LYS A 201 -18.05 0.41 -8.98
CA LYS A 201 -17.57 0.98 -7.72
C LYS A 201 -16.79 -0.08 -6.94
N ASP A 202 -15.66 0.33 -6.37
CA ASP A 202 -14.86 -0.45 -5.43
C ASP A 202 -14.34 -1.79 -5.98
N GLU A 203 -14.03 -1.83 -7.27
CA GLU A 203 -13.38 -2.96 -7.93
C GLU A 203 -12.09 -2.51 -8.58
N TYR A 204 -11.04 -3.30 -8.39
CA TYR A 204 -9.70 -2.97 -8.84
C TYR A 204 -9.00 -4.18 -9.44
N PHE A 205 -8.10 -3.94 -10.39
CA PHE A 205 -7.20 -4.95 -10.93
C PHE A 205 -5.78 -4.70 -10.45
N GLY A 206 -5.16 -5.72 -9.84
CA GLY A 206 -3.73 -5.71 -9.57
C GLY A 206 -2.95 -6.08 -10.82
N LEU A 207 -2.12 -5.18 -11.33
CA LEU A 207 -1.32 -5.41 -12.52
C LEU A 207 -0.01 -6.12 -12.12
N ARG A 208 0.29 -7.24 -12.78
CA ARG A 208 1.57 -7.94 -12.63
C ARG A 208 2.65 -7.23 -13.46
N SER A 209 3.91 -7.37 -13.05
CA SER A 209 5.06 -6.81 -13.77
C SER A 209 5.02 -7.27 -15.22
N GLY A 210 5.00 -6.32 -16.16
CA GLY A 210 4.71 -6.56 -17.57
C GLY A 210 3.39 -5.98 -18.07
N VAL A 211 2.55 -5.38 -17.22
CA VAL A 211 1.39 -4.58 -17.66
C VAL A 211 1.62 -3.11 -17.31
N VAL A 212 1.86 -2.29 -18.33
CA VAL A 212 2.05 -0.84 -18.22
C VAL A 212 0.71 -0.18 -18.52
N ALA A 213 0.16 0.55 -17.57
CA ALA A 213 -0.88 1.54 -17.85
C ALA A 213 -0.17 2.83 -18.28
N GLY A 214 -0.36 3.26 -19.53
CA GLY A 214 0.10 4.56 -20.03
C GLY A 214 -0.69 5.72 -19.40
N ASP A 215 -0.28 6.95 -19.68
CA ASP A 215 -0.79 8.19 -19.06
C ASP A 215 -2.28 8.50 -19.35
N SER A 216 -2.98 7.58 -20.02
CA SER A 216 -4.42 7.61 -20.28
C SER A 216 -5.02 6.23 -20.00
N VAL A 217 -6.27 6.20 -19.50
CA VAL A 217 -7.06 4.98 -19.21
C VAL A 217 -7.17 4.04 -20.43
N SER A 218 -6.88 4.56 -21.64
CA SER A 218 -6.86 3.85 -22.91
C SER A 218 -5.60 3.03 -23.22
N GLU A 219 -4.50 3.15 -22.46
CA GLU A 219 -3.25 2.45 -22.79
C GLU A 219 -2.86 1.38 -21.77
N LEU A 220 -3.56 0.24 -21.76
CA LEU A 220 -2.97 -0.99 -21.19
C LEU A 220 -2.00 -1.60 -22.21
N ARG A 221 -0.69 -1.41 -22.00
CA ARG A 221 0.39 -2.03 -22.77
C ARG A 221 0.96 -3.22 -21.99
N PHE A 222 0.78 -4.43 -22.51
CA PHE A 222 1.40 -5.63 -21.96
C PHE A 222 2.79 -5.82 -22.57
N SER A 223 3.86 -5.64 -21.80
CA SER A 223 5.23 -6.03 -22.14
C SER A 223 5.57 -7.35 -21.46
N TYR A 224 5.48 -8.46 -22.20
CA TYR A 224 6.07 -9.73 -21.77
C TYR A 224 7.39 -9.94 -22.52
N GLY A 225 8.50 -9.91 -21.78
CA GLY A 225 9.80 -10.29 -22.28
C GLY A 225 9.86 -11.80 -22.56
N GLY A 226 10.11 -12.16 -23.83
CA GLY A 226 10.45 -13.52 -24.25
C GLY A 226 9.63 -14.03 -25.44
N GLY A 227 10.12 -13.77 -26.66
CA GLY A 227 9.85 -14.56 -27.87
C GLY A 227 8.45 -14.44 -28.49
N TRP A 228 8.41 -14.04 -29.77
CA TRP A 228 7.23 -14.17 -30.63
C TRP A 228 6.88 -15.64 -30.81
N LEU A 229 5.88 -16.14 -30.09
CA LEU A 229 5.20 -17.38 -30.44
C LEU A 229 3.82 -17.02 -31.01
N ASN A 230 3.73 -17.19 -32.33
CA ASN A 230 2.56 -16.96 -33.15
C ASN A 230 1.36 -17.80 -32.68
N GLY A 231 0.18 -17.18 -32.67
CA GLY A 231 -1.11 -17.87 -32.61
C GLY A 231 -1.69 -18.04 -31.20
N GLY A 232 -2.28 -16.98 -30.65
CA GLY A 232 -3.18 -17.09 -29.48
C GLY A 232 -3.23 -15.89 -28.54
N ARG A 233 -2.22 -14.99 -28.56
CA ARG A 233 -2.12 -13.86 -27.62
C ARG A 233 -2.70 -12.52 -28.11
N GLN A 234 -3.00 -12.38 -29.40
CA GLN A 234 -3.60 -11.14 -29.94
C GLN A 234 -5.06 -10.95 -29.50
N ASP A 235 -5.81 -12.04 -29.30
CA ASP A 235 -7.25 -11.95 -28.99
C ASP A 235 -7.53 -11.41 -27.57
N LEU A 236 -6.62 -11.60 -26.60
CA LEU A 236 -6.78 -11.07 -25.23
C LEU A 236 -6.55 -9.55 -25.19
N THR A 237 -5.50 -9.07 -25.87
CA THR A 237 -5.17 -7.66 -26.05
C THR A 237 -6.27 -6.95 -26.85
N ASP A 238 -6.79 -7.58 -27.91
CA ASP A 238 -7.87 -7.02 -28.72
C ASP A 238 -9.23 -7.08 -28.02
N ARG A 239 -9.49 -8.04 -27.11
CA ARG A 239 -10.72 -8.06 -26.30
C ARG A 239 -10.73 -7.01 -25.20
N LEU A 240 -9.59 -6.79 -24.53
CA LEU A 240 -9.44 -5.72 -23.54
C LEU A 240 -9.52 -4.34 -24.20
N LYS A 241 -8.81 -4.14 -25.32
CA LYS A 241 -8.90 -2.92 -26.14
C LYS A 241 -10.32 -2.67 -26.67
N ARG A 242 -10.99 -3.67 -27.25
CA ARG A 242 -12.35 -3.51 -27.80
C ARG A 242 -13.44 -3.30 -26.74
N LYS A 243 -13.24 -3.70 -25.47
CA LYS A 243 -14.22 -3.46 -24.40
C LYS A 243 -13.96 -2.18 -23.60
N LEU A 244 -12.71 -1.74 -23.47
CA LEU A 244 -12.35 -0.53 -22.72
C LEU A 244 -12.34 0.73 -23.59
N ILE A 245 -12.04 0.64 -24.90
CA ILE A 245 -11.80 1.82 -25.75
C ILE A 245 -13.08 2.49 -26.30
N PRO A 246 -14.12 1.78 -26.80
CA PRO A 246 -15.24 2.45 -27.47
C PRO A 246 -16.11 3.34 -26.56
N LYS A 247 -16.11 3.13 -25.24
CA LYS A 247 -17.01 3.86 -24.31
C LYS A 247 -16.39 5.06 -23.60
N LEU A 248 -15.10 5.33 -23.82
CA LEU A 248 -14.41 6.50 -23.26
C LEU A 248 -14.61 7.79 -24.07
N TRP A 249 -15.35 7.74 -25.19
CA TRP A 249 -15.65 8.90 -26.05
C TRP A 249 -17.15 9.11 -26.37
N GLY A 250 -18.06 8.36 -25.74
CA GLY A 250 -19.50 8.57 -25.94
C GLY A 250 -19.97 8.39 -27.40
N ILE A 251 -19.71 7.22 -27.99
CA ILE A 251 -20.45 6.70 -29.15
C ILE A 251 -21.07 5.36 -28.74
#